data_AF-A0A6T8X6G2-F1
#
_entry.id   AF-A0A6T8X6G2-F1
#
_cell.length_a   1.000
_cell.length_b   1.000
_cell.length_c   1.000
_cell.angle_alpha   90.00
_cell.angle_beta   90.00
_cell.angle_gamma   90.00
#
_symmetry.space_group_name_H-M   'P 1'
#
loop_
_entity.id
_entity.type
_entity.pdbx_description
1 polymer ?
#
loop_
_entity_poly.entity_id
_entity_poly.type
_entity_poly.pdbx_seq_one_letter_code
_entity_poly.pdbx_strand_id
1 'polypeptide(L)'
;VYSRDLVWQPWSEEQRQEFEDCPPRPVADDILIAQLRANQEIECQCYCEKGIGKDHAKWSPVCTAFYRLLPDITLTKSILGDDAEKLKATCPMGVFDIEEVPGEGKKAVVSNARSCTTCRECIESFPGEEKGLVLAKAKNHYLFTIESTGSIPAPLLFQKALMKLKEKCETARSDLTQRSA
;
A
#
# COMPACT_ATOMS: atom_id res chain seq x y z
N VAL A 1 -31.45 -6.25 1.51
CA VAL A 1 -30.95 -5.16 2.38
C VAL A 1 -29.49 -4.93 2.05
N TYR A 2 -29.17 -3.76 1.55
CA TYR A 2 -27.82 -3.30 1.19
C TYR A 2 -27.38 -2.18 2.12
N SER A 3 -26.09 -1.82 2.10
CA SER A 3 -25.54 -0.72 2.89
C SER A 3 -26.24 0.61 2.64
N ARG A 4 -26.64 0.93 1.40
CA ARG A 4 -27.42 2.14 1.08
C ARG A 4 -28.74 2.28 1.84
N ASP A 5 -29.28 1.18 2.37
CA ASP A 5 -30.52 1.20 3.14
C ASP A 5 -30.31 1.75 4.57
N LEU A 6 -29.05 1.96 5.00
CA LEU A 6 -28.70 2.63 6.25
C LEU A 6 -28.87 4.15 6.10
N VAL A 7 -29.86 4.70 6.78
CA VAL A 7 -30.17 6.14 6.77
C VAL A 7 -29.53 6.83 7.96
N TRP A 8 -28.79 7.90 7.72
CA TRP A 8 -28.26 8.73 8.80
C TRP A 8 -29.37 9.52 9.48
N GLN A 9 -29.40 9.44 10.81
CA GLN A 9 -30.27 10.23 11.66
C GLN A 9 -29.40 11.11 12.56
N PRO A 10 -29.49 12.46 12.45
CA PRO A 10 -28.75 13.35 13.33
C PRO A 10 -29.27 13.24 14.75
N TRP A 11 -28.36 13.22 15.73
CA TRP A 11 -28.74 13.18 17.15
C TRP A 11 -29.15 14.56 17.68
N SER A 12 -28.56 15.62 17.13
CA SER A 12 -28.82 17.01 17.52
C SER A 12 -28.89 17.93 16.31
N GLU A 13 -29.41 19.14 16.52
CA GLU A 13 -29.52 20.15 15.46
C GLU A 13 -28.15 20.66 15.02
N GLU A 14 -27.18 20.72 15.94
CA GLU A 14 -25.80 21.08 15.60
C GLU A 14 -25.18 20.07 14.63
N GLN A 15 -25.41 18.76 14.86
CA GLN A 15 -24.94 17.72 13.93
C GLN A 15 -25.64 17.81 12.58
N ARG A 16 -26.93 18.13 12.56
CA ARG A 16 -27.68 18.33 11.30
C ARG A 16 -27.03 19.43 10.47
N GLN A 17 -26.68 20.56 11.10
CA GLN A 17 -26.05 21.71 10.43
C GLN A 17 -24.60 21.42 10.00
N GLU A 18 -23.79 20.78 10.86
CA GLU A 18 -22.39 20.48 10.55
C GLU A 18 -22.23 19.57 9.32
N PHE A 19 -23.16 18.63 9.13
CA PHE A 19 -23.10 17.65 8.05
C PHE A 19 -24.16 17.87 6.96
N GLU A 20 -24.77 19.05 6.87
CA GLU A 20 -25.82 19.34 5.88
C GLU A 20 -25.33 19.11 4.44
N ASP A 21 -24.14 19.61 4.11
CA ASP A 21 -23.54 19.49 2.78
C ASP A 21 -23.04 18.06 2.46
N CYS A 22 -22.71 17.28 3.49
CA CYS A 22 -22.11 15.95 3.35
C CYS A 22 -22.54 15.03 4.50
N PRO A 23 -23.78 14.49 4.43
CA PRO A 23 -24.31 13.65 5.48
C PRO A 23 -23.50 12.33 5.60
N PRO A 24 -23.25 11.84 6.82
CA PRO A 24 -22.68 10.53 7.04
C PRO A 24 -23.41 9.45 6.27
N ARG A 25 -22.65 8.63 5.56
CA ARG A 25 -23.17 7.50 4.78
C ARG A 25 -22.11 6.40 4.68
N PRO A 26 -22.52 5.16 4.36
CA PRO A 26 -21.58 4.11 3.98
C PRO A 26 -20.71 4.56 2.81
N VAL A 27 -19.46 4.10 2.79
CA VAL A 27 -18.53 4.40 1.68
C VAL A 27 -18.98 3.72 0.39
N ALA A 28 -19.39 2.45 0.49
CA ALA A 28 -19.92 1.65 -0.61
C ALA A 28 -21.41 1.36 -0.38
N ASP A 29 -22.22 1.59 -1.42
CA ASP A 29 -23.69 1.56 -1.36
C ASP A 29 -24.28 0.18 -1.69
N ASP A 30 -23.44 -0.78 -2.08
CA ASP A 30 -23.81 -2.08 -2.65
C ASP A 30 -23.34 -3.27 -1.81
N ILE A 31 -22.89 -3.04 -0.58
CA ILE A 31 -22.55 -4.12 0.34
C ILE A 31 -23.85 -4.81 0.77
N LEU A 32 -24.01 -6.07 0.40
CA LEU A 32 -25.15 -6.89 0.82
C LEU A 32 -25.07 -7.15 2.33
N ILE A 33 -26.07 -6.69 3.08
CA ILE A 33 -26.16 -6.90 4.54
C ILE A 33 -26.98 -8.15 4.83
N ALA A 34 -28.18 -8.25 4.24
CA ALA A 34 -29.11 -9.35 4.49
C ALA A 34 -29.99 -9.62 3.28
N GLN A 35 -30.35 -10.89 3.11
CA GLN A 35 -31.36 -11.36 2.17
C GLN A 35 -32.60 -11.82 2.94
N LEU A 36 -33.74 -11.24 2.61
CA LEU A 36 -35.01 -11.51 3.27
C LEU A 36 -35.92 -12.34 2.37
N ARG A 37 -36.87 -13.07 2.97
CA ARG A 37 -38.03 -13.67 2.30
C ARG A 37 -39.29 -12.87 2.61
N ALA A 38 -40.38 -13.20 1.94
CA ALA A 38 -41.67 -12.58 2.21
C ALA A 38 -42.01 -12.65 3.70
N ASN A 39 -42.48 -11.54 4.27
CA ASN A 39 -42.84 -11.36 5.68
C ASN A 39 -41.66 -11.38 6.69
N GLN A 40 -40.42 -11.21 6.23
CA GLN A 40 -39.28 -10.94 7.12
C GLN A 40 -38.94 -9.45 7.13
N GLU A 41 -38.65 -8.92 8.31
CA GLU A 41 -38.36 -7.50 8.53
C GLU A 41 -37.10 -7.33 9.38
N ILE A 42 -36.39 -6.22 9.15
CA ILE A 42 -35.24 -5.81 9.96
C ILE A 42 -35.48 -4.35 10.37
N GLU A 43 -35.54 -4.12 11.67
CA GLU A 43 -35.48 -2.79 12.27
C GLU A 43 -34.27 -2.73 13.19
N CYS A 44 -33.35 -1.79 12.93
CA CYS A 44 -32.16 -1.63 13.76
C CYS A 44 -31.74 -0.17 13.85
N GLN A 45 -31.13 0.17 14.98
CA GLN A 45 -30.46 1.44 15.21
C GLN A 45 -28.97 1.16 15.45
N CYS A 46 -28.12 1.82 14.68
CA CYS A 46 -26.67 1.64 14.75
C CYS A 46 -26.01 2.89 15.32
N TYR A 47 -25.07 2.70 16.25
CA TYR A 47 -24.27 3.76 16.84
C TYR A 47 -22.84 3.68 16.31
N CYS A 48 -22.37 4.76 15.68
CA CYS A 48 -21.00 4.84 15.18
C CYS A 48 -20.11 5.56 16.19
N GLU A 49 -19.02 4.91 16.59
CA GLU A 49 -18.03 5.46 17.52
C GLU A 49 -16.63 5.49 16.90
N LYS A 50 -15.80 6.42 17.39
CA LYS A 50 -14.40 6.51 17.01
C LYS A 50 -13.58 5.49 17.79
N GLY A 51 -12.87 4.61 17.08
CA GLY A 51 -11.92 3.67 17.67
C GLY A 51 -10.61 3.59 16.89
N ILE A 52 -9.74 2.66 17.28
CA ILE A 52 -8.45 2.42 16.61
C ILE A 52 -8.33 0.96 16.16
N GLY A 53 -7.59 0.72 15.07
CA GLY A 53 -7.39 -0.62 14.53
C GLY A 53 -6.71 -1.61 15.48
N LYS A 54 -6.04 -1.12 16.54
CA LYS A 54 -5.49 -1.94 17.62
C LYS A 54 -6.60 -2.63 18.43
N ASP A 55 -7.72 -1.95 18.64
CA ASP A 55 -8.83 -2.45 19.46
C ASP A 55 -9.69 -3.41 18.64
N HIS A 56 -9.95 -3.10 17.37
CA HIS A 56 -10.64 -3.99 16.45
C HIS A 56 -10.33 -3.67 14.99
N ALA A 57 -10.24 -4.70 14.15
CA ALA A 57 -9.91 -4.58 12.72
C ALA A 57 -10.90 -3.70 11.93
N LYS A 58 -12.17 -3.60 12.36
CA LYS A 58 -13.21 -2.72 11.78
C LYS A 58 -12.82 -1.23 11.76
N TRP A 59 -11.91 -0.81 12.64
CA TRP A 59 -11.38 0.57 12.71
C TRP A 59 -10.07 0.74 11.95
N SER A 60 -9.59 -0.28 11.22
CA SER A 60 -8.48 -0.10 10.29
C SER A 60 -8.93 0.81 9.14
N PRO A 61 -8.27 1.95 8.90
CA PRO A 61 -8.66 2.86 7.82
C PRO A 61 -8.06 2.46 6.45
N VAL A 62 -7.34 1.34 6.41
CA VAL A 62 -6.66 0.84 5.21
C VAL A 62 -7.13 -0.59 4.91
N CYS A 63 -7.27 -0.90 3.63
CA CYS A 63 -7.40 -2.27 3.13
C CYS A 63 -6.06 -2.98 3.30
N THR A 64 -4.99 -2.34 2.81
CA THR A 64 -3.62 -2.77 3.03
C THR A 64 -2.70 -1.56 3.11
N ALA A 65 -1.71 -1.63 4.00
CA ALA A 65 -0.61 -0.69 4.06
C ALA A 65 0.67 -1.47 4.27
N PHE A 66 1.54 -1.46 3.27
CA PHE A 66 2.79 -2.18 3.31
C PHE A 66 3.86 -1.42 2.54
N TYR A 67 5.10 -1.86 2.69
CA TYR A 67 6.20 -1.35 1.91
C TYR A 67 7.09 -2.49 1.43
N ARG A 68 7.85 -2.20 0.39
CA ARG A 68 9.00 -3.00 -0.02
C ARG A 68 10.18 -2.09 -0.27
N LEU A 69 11.39 -2.63 -0.17
CA LEU A 69 12.58 -1.91 -0.59
C LEU A 69 12.68 -1.89 -2.12
N LEU A 70 13.24 -0.82 -2.67
CA LEU A 70 13.56 -0.78 -4.11
C LEU A 70 14.53 -1.93 -4.44
N PRO A 71 14.20 -2.79 -5.42
CA PRO A 71 15.13 -3.78 -5.93
C PRO A 71 16.37 -3.08 -6.51
N ASP A 72 17.55 -3.55 -6.11
CA ASP A 72 18.83 -3.05 -6.58
C ASP A 72 19.49 -4.16 -7.39
N ILE A 73 19.48 -4.01 -8.71
CA ILE A 73 19.90 -5.05 -9.64
C ILE A 73 21.16 -4.57 -10.34
N THR A 74 22.24 -5.28 -10.12
CA THR A 74 23.55 -4.95 -10.68
C THR A 74 23.98 -6.04 -11.64
N LEU A 75 24.24 -5.65 -12.89
CA LEU A 75 24.91 -6.50 -13.86
C LEU A 75 26.42 -6.37 -13.66
N THR A 76 27.05 -7.38 -13.07
CA THR A 76 28.50 -7.37 -12.78
C THR A 76 29.35 -7.69 -14.01
N LYS A 77 28.74 -8.28 -15.05
CA LYS A 77 29.36 -8.56 -16.35
C LYS A 77 28.43 -8.11 -17.48
N SER A 78 29.01 -7.77 -18.63
CA SER A 78 28.24 -7.52 -19.84
C SER A 78 27.57 -8.82 -20.30
N ILE A 79 26.23 -8.86 -20.22
CA ILE A 79 25.42 -9.95 -20.77
C ILE A 79 25.04 -9.55 -22.20
N LEU A 80 25.47 -10.32 -23.18
CA LEU A 80 25.43 -9.97 -24.61
C LEU A 80 24.66 -11.01 -25.44
N GLY A 81 24.18 -10.61 -26.62
CA GLY A 81 23.61 -11.51 -27.63
C GLY A 81 22.39 -12.29 -27.13
N ASP A 82 22.39 -13.60 -27.39
CA ASP A 82 21.28 -14.49 -27.04
C ASP A 82 21.01 -14.53 -25.52
N ASP A 83 22.04 -14.38 -24.69
CA ASP A 83 21.89 -14.31 -23.23
C ASP A 83 21.18 -13.02 -22.79
N ALA A 84 21.37 -11.91 -23.50
CA ALA A 84 20.68 -10.66 -23.23
C ALA A 84 19.18 -10.78 -23.58
N GLU A 85 18.86 -11.41 -24.72
CA GLU A 85 17.49 -11.70 -25.12
C GLU A 85 16.82 -12.68 -24.14
N LYS A 86 17.54 -13.70 -23.70
CA LYS A 86 17.08 -14.65 -22.69
C LYS A 86 16.78 -13.93 -21.37
N LEU A 87 17.69 -13.11 -20.85
CA LEU A 87 17.47 -12.37 -19.60
C LEU A 87 16.25 -11.44 -19.68
N LYS A 88 16.08 -10.75 -20.81
CA LYS A 88 14.89 -9.92 -21.06
C LYS A 88 13.61 -10.77 -21.08
N ALA A 89 13.61 -11.91 -21.77
CA ALA A 89 12.47 -12.82 -21.85
C ALA A 89 12.13 -13.46 -20.49
N THR A 90 13.12 -13.74 -19.65
CA THR A 90 12.94 -14.31 -18.30
C THR A 90 12.16 -13.39 -17.38
N CYS A 91 12.25 -12.06 -17.57
CA CYS A 91 11.55 -11.10 -16.71
C CYS A 91 10.31 -10.51 -17.38
N PRO A 92 9.10 -11.04 -17.11
CA PRO A 92 7.87 -10.51 -17.72
C PRO A 92 7.52 -9.09 -17.24
N MET A 93 8.17 -8.62 -16.17
CA MET A 93 7.93 -7.30 -15.57
C MET A 93 8.65 -6.15 -16.30
N GLY A 94 9.39 -6.44 -17.39
CA GLY A 94 10.09 -5.41 -18.16
C GLY A 94 11.20 -4.72 -17.37
N VAL A 95 11.90 -5.48 -16.51
CA VAL A 95 13.00 -4.97 -15.68
C VAL A 95 14.27 -4.74 -16.49
N PHE A 96 14.49 -5.59 -17.50
CA PHE A 96 15.66 -5.57 -18.37
C PHE A 96 15.26 -5.08 -19.76
N ASP A 97 16.16 -4.35 -20.40
CA ASP A 97 16.06 -3.97 -21.80
C ASP A 97 17.37 -4.28 -22.53
N ILE A 98 17.39 -4.09 -23.85
CA ILE A 98 18.54 -4.35 -24.70
C ILE A 98 18.96 -3.04 -25.37
N GLU A 99 20.23 -2.70 -25.22
CA GLU A 99 20.88 -1.61 -25.95
C GLU A 99 21.86 -2.18 -26.98
N GLU A 100 21.88 -1.60 -28.18
CA GLU A 100 22.89 -1.94 -29.18
C GLU A 100 24.15 -1.09 -28.95
N VAL A 101 25.25 -1.74 -28.59
CA VAL A 101 26.53 -1.09 -28.31
C VAL A 101 27.48 -1.32 -29.49
N PRO A 102 28.06 -0.26 -30.09
CA PRO A 102 29.03 -0.41 -31.18
C PRO A 102 30.22 -1.29 -30.76
N GLY A 103 30.44 -2.39 -31.48
CA GLY A 103 31.53 -3.35 -31.21
C GLY A 103 31.19 -4.47 -30.21
N GLU A 104 30.17 -4.33 -29.38
CA GLU A 104 29.72 -5.37 -28.41
C GLU A 104 28.39 -6.03 -28.82
N GLY A 105 27.62 -5.42 -29.72
CA GLY A 105 26.32 -5.94 -30.17
C GLY A 105 25.20 -5.66 -29.17
N LYS A 106 24.21 -6.57 -29.09
CA LYS A 106 23.05 -6.47 -28.19
C LYS A 106 23.49 -6.69 -26.73
N LYS A 107 23.29 -5.72 -25.85
CA LYS A 107 23.68 -5.75 -24.44
C LYS A 107 22.48 -5.57 -23.52
N ALA A 108 22.35 -6.41 -22.50
CA ALA A 108 21.31 -6.24 -21.49
C ALA A 108 21.62 -5.08 -20.54
N VAL A 109 20.60 -4.28 -20.24
CA VAL A 109 20.64 -3.20 -19.25
C VAL A 109 19.45 -3.31 -18.30
N VAL A 110 19.58 -2.76 -17.09
CA VAL A 110 18.48 -2.66 -16.12
C VAL A 110 17.73 -1.36 -16.40
N SER A 111 16.56 -1.45 -17.01
CA SER A 111 15.76 -0.29 -17.40
C SER A 111 14.79 0.16 -16.30
N ASN A 112 14.13 -0.79 -15.62
CA ASN A 112 13.12 -0.48 -14.61
C ASN A 112 13.17 -1.45 -13.42
N ALA A 113 14.15 -1.26 -12.53
CA ALA A 113 14.30 -2.05 -11.32
C ALA A 113 13.07 -1.97 -10.39
N ARG A 114 12.30 -0.86 -10.43
CA ARG A 114 11.09 -0.69 -9.60
C ARG A 114 10.03 -1.73 -9.93
N SER A 115 9.90 -2.15 -11.19
CA SER A 115 8.92 -3.16 -11.62
C SER A 115 9.25 -4.58 -11.17
N CYS A 116 10.48 -4.84 -10.69
CA CYS A 116 10.88 -6.17 -10.24
C CYS A 116 10.03 -6.62 -9.04
N THR A 117 9.42 -7.80 -9.16
CA THR A 117 8.65 -8.50 -8.11
C THR A 117 9.53 -9.37 -7.22
N THR A 118 10.84 -9.41 -7.47
CA THR A 118 11.82 -10.26 -6.75
C THR A 118 11.49 -11.76 -6.79
N CYS A 119 10.99 -12.26 -7.94
CA CYS A 119 10.73 -13.69 -8.17
C CYS A 119 11.99 -14.58 -8.19
N ARG A 120 13.17 -13.97 -8.37
CA ARG A 120 14.51 -14.60 -8.40
C ARG A 120 14.84 -15.43 -9.64
N GLU A 121 13.95 -15.55 -10.61
CA GLU A 121 14.22 -16.29 -11.85
C GLU A 121 15.50 -15.81 -12.59
N CYS A 122 15.74 -14.49 -12.61
CA CYS A 122 16.92 -13.92 -13.27
C CYS A 122 18.25 -14.36 -12.63
N ILE A 123 18.29 -14.55 -11.31
CA ILE A 123 19.48 -15.04 -10.61
C ILE A 123 19.62 -16.57 -10.66
N GLU A 124 18.59 -17.31 -11.06
CA GLU A 124 18.74 -18.75 -11.35
C GLU A 124 19.45 -18.96 -12.68
N SER A 125 19.11 -18.15 -13.70
CA SER A 125 19.77 -18.17 -15.01
C SER A 125 21.17 -17.56 -14.99
N PHE A 126 21.35 -16.45 -14.25
CA PHE A 126 22.61 -15.71 -14.17
C PHE A 126 23.09 -15.49 -12.71
N PRO A 127 23.37 -16.55 -11.94
CA PRO A 127 23.72 -16.44 -10.52
C PRO A 127 25.05 -15.72 -10.24
N GLY A 128 24.97 -14.69 -9.39
CA GLY A 128 26.10 -14.12 -8.68
C GLY A 128 27.08 -13.35 -9.56
N GLU A 129 28.18 -12.91 -8.94
CA GLU A 129 29.21 -12.12 -9.62
C GLU A 129 29.88 -12.90 -10.75
N GLU A 130 29.97 -14.22 -10.62
CA GLU A 130 30.59 -15.11 -11.60
C GLU A 130 29.80 -15.18 -12.91
N LYS A 131 28.47 -15.23 -12.86
CA LYS A 131 27.62 -15.28 -14.06
C LYS A 131 26.98 -13.95 -14.46
N GLY A 132 27.16 -12.90 -13.66
CA GLY A 132 26.97 -11.53 -14.13
C GLY A 132 25.80 -10.76 -13.51
N LEU A 133 25.04 -11.31 -12.56
CA LEU A 133 23.86 -10.63 -12.00
C LEU A 133 23.76 -10.81 -10.48
N VAL A 134 23.66 -9.67 -9.79
CA VAL A 134 23.43 -9.60 -8.34
C VAL A 134 22.10 -8.88 -8.08
N LEU A 135 21.22 -9.54 -7.34
CA LEU A 135 19.94 -8.98 -6.89
C LEU A 135 20.03 -8.63 -5.40
N ALA A 136 20.02 -7.34 -5.10
CA ALA A 136 20.02 -6.77 -3.77
C ALA A 136 18.77 -5.89 -3.55
N LYS A 137 18.72 -5.21 -2.41
CA LYS A 137 17.67 -4.26 -2.04
C LYS A 137 18.32 -2.99 -1.49
N ALA A 138 17.91 -1.83 -1.99
CA ALA A 138 18.37 -0.55 -1.48
C ALA A 138 17.83 -0.30 -0.06
N LYS A 139 18.72 -0.33 0.95
CA LYS A 139 18.35 -0.28 2.38
C LYS A 139 17.60 0.98 2.81
N ASN A 140 17.83 2.10 2.11
CA ASN A 140 17.29 3.41 2.45
C ASN A 140 16.17 3.87 1.49
N HIS A 141 15.68 2.99 0.62
CA HIS A 141 14.65 3.35 -0.37
C HIS A 141 13.41 2.48 -0.18
N TYR A 142 12.37 3.07 0.39
CA TYR A 142 11.11 2.40 0.70
C TYR A 142 10.03 2.78 -0.32
N LEU A 143 9.38 1.78 -0.89
CA LEU A 143 8.23 1.92 -1.78
C LEU A 143 6.98 1.55 -1.00
N PHE A 144 6.27 2.56 -0.48
CA PHE A 144 5.01 2.37 0.23
C PHE A 144 3.85 2.17 -0.73
N THR A 145 2.95 1.26 -0.38
CA THR A 145 1.63 1.07 -1.00
C THR A 145 0.59 1.17 0.10
N ILE A 146 -0.36 2.09 -0.06
CA ILE A 146 -1.41 2.37 0.92
C ILE A 146 -2.72 2.43 0.18
N GLU A 147 -3.62 1.50 0.51
CA GLU A 147 -4.97 1.43 -0.03
C GLU A 147 -5.95 1.80 1.08
N SER A 148 -6.69 2.89 0.88
CA SER A 148 -7.71 3.33 1.82
C SER A 148 -8.98 2.48 1.69
N THR A 149 -9.70 2.31 2.79
CA THR A 149 -11.08 1.78 2.77
C THR A 149 -12.09 2.76 2.17
N GLY A 150 -11.68 3.99 1.88
CA GLY A 150 -12.46 5.05 1.26
C GLY A 150 -13.02 6.09 2.24
N SER A 151 -12.93 5.86 3.55
CA SER A 151 -13.37 6.85 4.56
C SER A 151 -12.43 8.07 4.64
N ILE A 152 -11.14 7.89 4.36
CA ILE A 152 -10.13 8.96 4.39
C ILE A 152 -9.16 8.75 3.21
N PRO A 153 -8.85 9.78 2.39
CA PRO A 153 -7.90 9.63 1.28
C PRO A 153 -6.52 9.11 1.73
N ALA A 154 -5.89 8.25 0.92
CA ALA A 154 -4.61 7.61 1.24
C ALA A 154 -3.47 8.59 1.60
N PRO A 155 -3.28 9.72 0.89
CA PRO A 155 -2.24 10.70 1.24
C PRO A 155 -2.45 11.29 2.65
N LEU A 156 -3.70 11.55 3.02
CA LEU A 156 -4.06 12.10 4.32
C LEU A 156 -3.88 11.06 5.44
N LEU A 157 -4.10 9.78 5.15
CA LEU A 157 -3.81 8.70 6.10
C LEU A 157 -2.33 8.63 6.45
N PHE A 158 -1.46 8.72 5.45
CA PHE A 158 -0.01 8.73 5.68
C PHE A 158 0.42 9.93 6.53
N GLN A 159 -0.09 11.13 6.21
CA GLN A 159 0.15 12.33 7.00
C GLN A 159 -0.31 12.18 8.46
N LYS A 160 -1.54 11.67 8.68
CA LYS A 160 -2.07 11.41 10.02
C LYS A 160 -1.23 10.38 10.80
N ALA A 161 -0.70 9.36 10.12
CA ALA A 161 0.18 8.38 10.75
C ALA A 161 1.49 9.01 11.24
N LEU A 162 2.11 9.88 10.43
CA LEU A 162 3.32 10.62 10.82
C LEU A 162 3.06 11.58 11.98
N MET A 163 1.94 12.31 11.94
CA MET A 163 1.52 13.15 13.07
C MET A 163 1.33 12.33 14.34
N LYS A 164 0.71 11.14 14.25
CA LYS A 164 0.51 10.30 15.41
C LYS A 164 1.82 9.76 15.99
N LEU A 165 2.80 9.47 15.15
CA LEU A 165 4.15 9.10 15.60
C LEU A 165 4.82 10.28 16.33
N LYS A 166 4.75 11.48 15.76
CA LYS A 166 5.27 12.71 16.39
C LYS A 166 4.65 12.95 17.77
N GLU A 167 3.32 12.90 17.87
CA GLU A 167 2.60 13.05 19.14
C GLU A 167 3.12 12.06 20.20
N LYS A 168 3.30 10.78 19.84
CA LYS A 168 3.82 9.76 20.77
C LYS A 168 5.21 10.10 21.28
N CYS A 169 6.10 10.58 20.41
CA CYS A 169 7.44 11.01 20.81
C CYS A 169 7.39 12.22 21.74
N GLU A 170 6.49 13.18 21.48
CA GLU A 170 6.30 14.36 22.32
C GLU A 170 5.77 14.00 23.71
N THR A 171 4.79 13.09 23.79
CA THR A 171 4.28 12.56 25.07
C THR A 171 5.40 11.89 25.86
N ALA A 172 6.14 10.97 25.25
CA ALA A 172 7.24 10.28 25.92
C ALA A 172 8.32 11.25 26.43
N ARG A 173 8.64 12.28 25.65
CA ARG A 173 9.58 13.34 26.06
C ARG A 173 9.07 14.13 27.26
N SER A 174 7.79 14.50 27.26
CA SER A 174 7.16 15.23 28.36
C SER A 174 7.22 14.41 29.67
N ASP A 175 6.87 13.13 29.60
CA ASP A 175 6.86 12.24 30.76
C ASP A 175 8.27 12.04 31.35
N LEU A 176 9.29 11.92 30.51
CA LEU A 176 10.68 11.84 30.96
C LEU A 176 11.17 13.13 31.62
N THR A 177 10.77 14.28 31.07
CA THR A 177 11.14 15.59 31.62
C THR A 177 10.51 15.81 32.99
N GLN A 178 9.23 15.46 33.17
CA GLN A 178 8.53 15.57 34.45
C GLN A 178 9.10 14.69 35.55
N ARG A 179 9.70 13.54 35.21
CA ARG A 179 10.33 12.63 36.19
C ARG A 179 11.72 13.07 36.63
N SER A 180 12.36 13.94 35.85
CA SER A 180 13.72 14.43 36.11
C SER A 180 13.72 15.76 36.88
N ALA A 181 12.55 16.40 37.02
CA ALA A 181 12.29 17.55 37.87
C ALA A 181 11.74 17.09 39.22
#